data_AF-A0A4P5PBS1-F1
#
_entry.id   AF-A0A4P5PBS1-F1
#
_cell.length_a   1.000
_cell.length_b   1.000
_cell.length_c   1.000
_cell.angle_alpha   90.00
_cell.angle_beta   90.00
_cell.angle_gamma   90.00
#
_symmetry.space_group_name_H-M   'P 1'
#
loop_
_entity.id
_entity.type
_entity.pdbx_description
1 polymer ?
#
loop_
_entity_poly.entity_id
_entity_poly.type
_entity_poly.pdbx_seq_one_letter_code
_entity_poly.pdbx_strand_id
1 'polypeptide(L)'
;MQINILKNGELVRDTGILYFYQMLRELDKENRIQPKLHRNHLSFKIPENYNLREAIFARIVDQLYRAFVRDLSVEKLSDDLLDKLEDASKDCLVELLEEGKVPDAKRKKIVDKSQKIFFPYLRNSGKFGANAGSVANFHRNLNELLQLFLDTLLKQPEHLELYGGGACCSVCQENIAPFYDITHKYAIETIEKIKVNKREIRTDSKYLYTFKGSENNTFSNYGRMNQASAICFECEFFNLLFLLYVKMERPQYIVMTDSLEITYLLQRKIQLKKHAYTKQGFYYQVASLGRSSKIRLYQVTTHANQGILLEAEEIIDYESLRMQLILMDLVDKFSFPDRLKNRNELITHLKRYISNDNFDSAYQTLLDNIITDDEKMIAHNYKVQGDFLIELLTKRIEGKVQDTMMEEIKKRGKMYWHFGNSFSQMENRKSLGFRLTQLLRNDNRTKMHEDLLHLYFTTTEKGKAESFSNMPTRLTEDILYSSSKEYHYYVGQIIQGLLAMKKKDKN
;
A
#
# COMPACT_ATOMS: atom_id res chain seq x y z
N MET A 1 3.33 33.51 8.68
CA MET A 1 3.47 32.96 7.31
C MET A 1 2.94 31.52 7.28
N GLN A 2 2.19 31.12 6.25
CA GLN A 2 1.78 29.73 6.05
C GLN A 2 2.89 28.99 5.29
N ILE A 3 3.37 27.88 5.84
CA ILE A 3 4.36 27.01 5.21
C ILE A 3 3.66 25.77 4.68
N ASN A 4 4.05 25.33 3.49
CA ASN A 4 3.58 24.11 2.85
C ASN A 4 4.79 23.27 2.40
N ILE A 5 4.81 22.00 2.81
CA ILE A 5 5.80 21.00 2.38
C ILE A 5 5.09 19.99 1.50
N LEU A 6 5.45 19.92 0.22
CA LEU A 6 4.77 19.08 -0.76
C LEU A 6 5.21 17.62 -0.64
N LYS A 7 4.25 16.71 -0.83
CA LYS A 7 4.47 15.29 -1.08
C LYS A 7 5.11 15.12 -2.46
N ASN A 8 6.12 14.26 -2.59
CA ASN A 8 6.73 13.97 -3.89
C ASN A 8 6.63 12.48 -4.30
N GLY A 9 6.09 11.62 -3.44
CA GLY A 9 5.94 10.19 -3.72
C GLY A 9 7.20 9.36 -3.46
N GLU A 10 8.29 9.98 -3.00
CA GLU A 10 9.48 9.25 -2.57
C GLU A 10 9.27 8.76 -1.13
N LEU A 11 9.38 7.44 -0.93
CA LEU A 11 9.02 6.73 0.30
C LEU A 11 9.73 7.29 1.53
N VAL A 12 11.05 7.52 1.45
CA VAL A 12 11.87 7.94 2.59
C VAL A 12 11.51 9.38 2.97
N ARG A 13 11.48 10.29 2.00
CA ARG A 13 11.12 11.69 2.21
C ARG A 13 9.70 11.84 2.72
N ASP A 14 8.71 11.22 2.07
CA ASP A 14 7.31 11.35 2.47
C ASP A 14 7.10 10.78 3.88
N THR A 15 7.73 9.66 4.25
CA THR A 15 7.70 9.15 5.63
C THR A 15 8.37 10.11 6.61
N GLY A 16 9.48 10.75 6.21
CA GLY A 16 10.14 11.81 6.98
C GLY A 16 9.23 13.01 7.23
N ILE A 17 8.43 13.42 6.24
CA ILE A 17 7.40 14.46 6.37
C ILE A 17 6.33 14.05 7.39
N LEU A 18 5.87 12.79 7.35
CA LEU A 18 4.89 12.28 8.32
C LEU A 18 5.43 12.29 9.74
N TYR A 19 6.70 11.94 9.92
CA TYR A 19 7.33 12.01 11.24
C TYR A 19 7.56 13.45 11.70
N PHE A 20 7.90 14.35 10.78
CA PHE A 20 7.96 15.79 11.06
C PHE A 20 6.60 16.33 11.52
N TYR A 21 5.53 15.94 10.84
CA TYR A 21 4.16 16.28 11.25
C TYR A 21 3.84 15.81 12.67
N GLN A 22 4.23 14.59 13.05
CA GLN A 22 4.07 14.09 14.42
C GLN A 22 4.82 14.97 15.43
N MET A 23 6.08 15.32 15.16
CA MET A 23 6.85 16.21 16.01
C MET A 23 6.21 17.60 16.14
N LEU A 24 5.75 18.20 15.04
CA LEU A 24 5.06 19.49 15.09
C LEU A 24 3.78 19.41 15.92
N ARG A 25 3.04 18.30 15.89
CA ARG A 25 1.84 18.10 16.72
C ARG A 25 2.14 17.99 18.20
N GLU A 26 3.28 17.41 18.55
CA GLU A 26 3.74 17.33 19.93
C GLU A 26 4.12 18.72 20.44
N LEU A 27 4.82 19.52 19.62
CA LEU A 27 5.19 20.90 19.93
C LEU A 27 3.97 21.85 19.96
N ASP A 28 2.94 21.60 19.16
CA ASP A 28 1.72 22.42 19.08
C ASP A 28 0.91 22.44 20.37
N LYS A 29 0.97 21.37 21.17
CA LYS A 29 0.25 21.29 22.46
C LYS A 29 0.57 22.47 23.40
N GLU A 30 1.72 23.11 23.19
CA GLU A 30 2.20 24.24 23.99
C GLU A 30 2.34 25.53 23.16
N ASN A 31 2.52 25.44 21.82
CA ASN A 31 3.08 26.54 21.03
C ASN A 31 2.26 27.01 19.81
N ARG A 32 1.04 26.52 19.59
CA ARG A 32 0.10 27.02 18.54
C ARG A 32 0.64 27.00 17.09
N ILE A 33 1.44 25.99 16.73
CA ILE A 33 1.98 25.77 15.38
C ILE A 33 0.88 25.33 14.38
N GLN A 34 -0.21 24.73 14.88
CA GLN A 34 -1.38 24.27 14.11
C GLN A 34 -1.05 23.45 12.84
N PRO A 35 -0.26 22.36 12.95
CA PRO A 35 0.07 21.54 11.79
C PRO A 35 -1.16 20.79 11.27
N LYS A 36 -1.35 20.79 9.95
CA LYS A 36 -2.41 20.08 9.24
C LYS A 36 -1.83 19.25 8.10
N LEU A 37 -2.26 18.00 8.05
CA LEU A 37 -1.88 17.09 6.97
C LEU A 37 -2.98 17.04 5.92
N HIS A 38 -2.65 17.39 4.68
CA HIS A 38 -3.54 17.31 3.53
C HIS A 38 -3.17 16.11 2.67
N ARG A 39 -3.93 15.88 1.59
CA ARG A 39 -3.64 14.79 0.65
C ARG A 39 -2.23 14.92 0.06
N ASN A 40 -1.84 16.09 -0.43
CA ASN A 40 -0.60 16.28 -1.18
C ASN A 40 0.46 17.13 -0.46
N HIS A 41 0.21 17.61 0.76
CA HIS A 41 1.16 18.44 1.49
C HIS A 41 0.91 18.47 3.00
N LEU A 42 1.96 18.80 3.76
CA LEU A 42 1.87 19.23 5.15
C LEU A 42 1.82 20.76 5.19
N SER A 43 0.89 21.33 5.95
CA SER A 43 0.76 22.77 6.13
C SER A 43 0.84 23.17 7.61
N PHE A 44 1.51 24.27 7.95
CA PHE A 44 1.57 24.78 9.32
C PHE A 44 1.91 26.27 9.36
N LYS A 45 1.74 26.91 10.52
CA LYS A 45 2.11 28.30 10.75
C LYS A 45 3.11 28.40 11.89
N ILE A 46 4.09 29.28 11.75
CA ILE A 46 5.04 29.58 12.83
C ILE A 46 4.54 30.86 13.53
N PRO A 47 4.30 30.84 14.86
CA PRO A 47 4.04 32.05 15.62
C PRO A 47 5.23 33.01 15.60
N GLU A 48 4.98 34.32 15.59
CA GLU A 48 6.03 35.34 15.44
C GLU A 48 7.13 35.29 16.51
N ASN A 49 6.79 34.87 17.74
CA ASN A 49 7.73 34.78 18.86
C ASN A 49 8.20 33.34 19.16
N TYR A 50 8.10 32.43 18.19
CA TYR A 50 8.43 31.03 18.40
C TYR A 50 9.69 30.62 17.64
N ASN A 51 10.72 30.22 18.39
CA ASN A 51 11.95 29.68 17.83
C ASN A 51 11.76 28.20 17.42
N LEU A 52 11.14 27.99 16.26
CA LEU A 52 10.88 26.64 15.75
C LEU A 52 12.17 25.82 15.58
N ARG A 53 13.28 26.47 15.21
CA ARG A 53 14.59 25.81 15.02
C ARG A 53 15.05 25.13 16.30
N GLU A 54 15.08 25.88 17.39
CA GLU A 54 15.52 25.40 18.69
C GLU A 54 14.59 24.31 19.23
N ALA A 55 13.27 24.48 19.06
CA ALA A 55 12.29 23.48 19.47
C ALA A 55 12.46 22.14 18.72
N ILE A 56 12.64 22.17 17.40
CA ILE A 56 12.90 20.96 16.60
C ILE A 56 14.24 20.35 16.99
N PHE A 57 15.29 21.16 17.15
CA PHE A 57 16.61 20.69 17.55
C PHE A 57 16.55 19.95 18.88
N ALA A 58 15.94 20.57 19.91
CA ALA A 58 15.78 19.96 21.22
C ALA A 58 14.98 18.65 21.14
N ARG A 59 13.91 18.61 20.34
CA ARG A 59 13.10 17.39 20.15
C ARG A 59 13.88 16.26 19.49
N ILE A 60 14.70 16.55 18.48
CA ILE A 60 15.55 15.55 17.83
C ILE A 60 16.60 15.01 18.81
N VAL A 61 17.25 15.87 19.58
CA VAL A 61 18.26 15.46 20.57
C VAL A 61 17.64 14.60 21.67
N ASP A 62 16.45 14.96 22.17
CA ASP A 62 15.68 14.15 23.13
C ASP A 62 15.32 12.77 22.56
N GLN A 63 14.82 12.70 21.31
CA GLN A 63 14.52 11.42 20.67
C GLN A 63 15.77 10.54 20.49
N LEU A 64 16.91 11.13 20.13
CA LEU A 64 18.18 10.42 20.04
C LEU A 64 18.63 9.87 21.40
N TYR A 65 18.43 10.64 22.48
CA TYR A 65 18.71 10.19 23.84
C TYR A 65 17.79 9.04 24.26
N ARG A 66 16.47 9.13 24.02
CA ARG A 66 15.53 8.03 24.28
C ARG A 66 15.87 6.77 23.50
N ALA A 67 16.26 6.92 22.23
CA ALA A 67 16.74 5.79 21.41
C ALA A 67 17.97 5.12 22.05
N PHE A 68 18.89 5.90 22.61
CA PHE A 68 20.05 5.41 23.35
C PHE A 68 19.65 4.69 24.63
N VAL A 69 18.75 5.26 25.45
CA VAL A 69 18.26 4.62 26.69
C VAL A 69 17.62 3.26 26.38
N ARG A 70 16.79 3.17 25.33
CA ARG A 70 16.19 1.90 24.89
C ARG A 70 17.23 0.85 24.50
N ASP A 71 18.37 1.26 23.95
CA ASP A 71 19.46 0.35 23.61
C ASP A 71 20.24 -0.13 24.87
N LEU A 72 20.10 0.56 26.02
CA LEU A 72 20.66 0.12 27.30
C LEU A 72 19.92 -1.07 27.91
N SER A 73 18.72 -1.42 27.42
CA SER A 73 18.02 -2.66 27.82
C SER A 73 18.91 -3.91 27.66
N VAL A 74 19.78 -3.93 26.65
CA VAL A 74 20.77 -5.00 26.41
C VAL A 74 21.80 -5.09 27.54
N GLU A 75 22.07 -4.00 28.23
CA GLU A 75 23.01 -3.96 29.35
C GLU A 75 22.41 -4.53 30.63
N LYS A 76 21.16 -5.03 30.68
CA LYS A 76 20.51 -5.60 31.87
C LYS A 76 20.48 -4.62 33.06
N LEU A 77 19.97 -3.41 32.82
CA LEU A 77 19.57 -2.49 33.89
C LEU A 77 18.17 -2.87 34.41
N SER A 78 17.80 -2.42 35.61
CA SER A 78 16.44 -2.62 36.11
C SER A 78 15.44 -1.79 35.32
N ASP A 79 14.23 -2.32 35.11
CA ASP A 79 13.18 -1.64 34.35
C ASP A 79 12.82 -0.27 34.96
N ASP A 80 12.71 -0.16 36.30
CA ASP A 80 12.47 1.12 37.00
C ASP A 80 13.55 2.19 36.70
N LEU A 81 14.80 1.76 36.51
CA LEU A 81 15.88 2.69 36.16
C LEU A 81 15.80 3.10 34.68
N LEU A 82 15.44 2.16 33.80
CA LEU A 82 15.25 2.46 32.38
C LEU A 82 14.09 3.43 32.17
N ASP A 83 12.99 3.25 32.88
CA ASP A 83 11.82 4.14 32.83
C ASP A 83 12.21 5.56 33.30
N LYS A 84 12.89 5.68 34.45
CA LYS A 84 13.43 6.97 34.93
C LYS A 84 14.37 7.63 33.93
N LEU A 85 15.23 6.85 33.27
CA LEU A 85 16.16 7.37 32.26
C LEU A 85 15.44 7.80 30.98
N GLU A 86 14.33 7.16 30.60
CA GLU A 86 13.56 7.50 29.40
C GLU A 86 12.76 8.81 29.58
N ASP A 87 12.35 9.12 30.81
CA ASP A 87 11.65 10.37 31.15
C ASP A 87 12.60 11.54 31.47
N ALA A 88 13.87 11.25 31.75
CA ALA A 88 14.86 12.26 32.10
C ALA A 88 15.59 12.86 30.89
N SER A 89 16.26 14.00 31.12
CA SER A 89 17.20 14.55 30.15
C SER A 89 18.54 13.80 30.18
N LYS A 90 19.35 13.97 29.13
CA LYS A 90 20.71 13.42 29.06
C LYS A 90 21.59 13.89 30.22
N ASP A 91 21.38 15.11 30.72
CA ASP A 91 22.22 15.70 31.76
C ASP A 91 22.03 15.00 33.12
N CYS A 92 20.86 14.39 33.34
CA CYS A 92 20.55 13.60 34.54
C CYS A 92 21.11 12.17 34.49
N LEU A 93 21.74 11.74 33.39
CA LEU A 93 22.16 10.35 33.19
C LEU A 93 23.10 9.85 34.29
N VAL A 94 24.08 10.66 34.69
CA VAL A 94 25.09 10.24 35.68
C VAL A 94 24.45 10.06 37.06
N GLU A 95 23.68 11.06 37.48
CA GLU A 95 22.94 11.07 38.76
C GLU A 95 22.02 9.84 38.87
N LEU A 96 21.20 9.58 37.84
CA LEU A 96 20.27 8.45 37.84
C LEU A 96 20.99 7.08 37.85
N LEU A 97 22.15 6.96 37.19
CA LEU A 97 22.96 5.74 37.26
C LEU A 97 23.57 5.52 38.65
N GLU A 98 23.87 6.59 39.38
CA GLU A 98 24.37 6.55 40.76
C GLU A 98 23.24 6.17 41.74
N GLU A 99 22.08 6.79 41.62
CA GLU A 99 20.87 6.44 42.38
C GLU A 99 20.46 4.97 42.16
N GLY A 100 20.55 4.51 40.91
CA GLY A 100 20.31 3.12 40.51
C GLY A 100 21.39 2.13 40.96
N LYS A 101 22.42 2.58 41.69
CA LYS A 101 23.55 1.78 42.21
C LYS A 101 24.22 0.94 41.11
N VAL A 102 24.34 1.50 39.90
CA VAL A 102 25.00 0.83 38.78
C VAL A 102 26.51 0.77 39.03
N PRO A 103 27.16 -0.41 38.91
CA PRO A 103 28.59 -0.56 39.16
C PRO A 103 29.45 0.40 38.33
N ASP A 104 30.50 0.97 38.92
CA ASP A 104 31.33 2.03 38.33
C ASP A 104 31.86 1.71 36.93
N ALA A 105 32.37 0.49 36.73
CA ALA A 105 32.87 0.05 35.42
C ALA A 105 31.78 0.09 34.34
N LYS A 106 30.55 -0.27 34.70
CA LYS A 106 29.39 -0.24 33.82
C LYS A 106 28.86 1.18 33.63
N ARG A 107 28.83 1.99 34.68
CA ARG A 107 28.49 3.42 34.63
C ARG A 107 29.41 4.16 33.67
N LYS A 108 30.73 3.99 33.79
CA LYS A 108 31.73 4.58 32.89
C LYS A 108 31.49 4.18 31.42
N LYS A 109 31.25 2.88 31.17
CA LYS A 109 30.93 2.38 29.82
C LYS A 109 29.66 3.02 29.24
N ILE A 110 28.62 3.21 30.05
CA ILE A 110 27.35 3.84 29.61
C ILE A 110 27.58 5.32 29.31
N VAL A 111 28.31 6.04 30.16
CA VAL A 111 28.66 7.46 29.94
C VAL A 111 29.51 7.63 28.68
N ASP A 112 30.51 6.78 28.46
CA ASP A 112 31.33 6.81 27.25
C ASP A 112 30.49 6.53 25.98
N LYS A 113 29.47 5.68 26.08
CA LYS A 113 28.51 5.44 24.99
C LYS A 113 27.57 6.63 24.76
N SER A 114 27.16 7.34 25.80
CA SER A 114 26.27 8.51 25.69
C SER A 114 26.97 9.70 25.00
N GLN A 115 28.31 9.71 24.99
CA GLN A 115 29.12 10.63 24.20
C GLN A 115 29.19 10.27 22.70
N LYS A 116 28.50 9.21 22.27
CA LYS A 116 28.42 8.76 20.87
C LYS A 116 26.97 8.64 20.37
N ILE A 117 26.08 9.45 20.92
CA ILE A 117 24.69 9.54 20.50
C ILE A 117 24.63 10.36 19.21
N PHE A 118 24.32 9.68 18.10
CA PHE A 118 24.23 10.23 16.74
C PHE A 118 22.98 9.66 16.06
N PHE A 119 22.67 10.12 14.84
CA PHE A 119 21.56 9.55 14.09
C PHE A 119 21.75 8.03 13.89
N PRO A 120 20.68 7.25 14.13
CA PRO A 120 20.75 5.81 14.04
C PRO A 120 21.05 5.37 12.59
N TYR A 121 21.67 4.20 12.45
CA TYR A 121 21.99 3.58 11.15
C TYR A 121 23.00 4.34 10.26
N LEU A 122 23.49 5.52 10.66
CA LEU A 122 24.56 6.27 9.97
C LEU A 122 25.94 5.96 10.55
N ARG A 123 26.55 4.84 10.14
CA ARG A 123 27.87 4.44 10.67
C ARG A 123 29.02 5.32 10.17
N ASN A 124 29.08 5.57 8.85
CA ASN A 124 30.24 6.22 8.22
C ASN A 124 30.02 7.69 7.83
N SER A 125 28.98 8.34 8.38
CA SER A 125 28.72 9.75 8.11
C SER A 125 29.65 10.63 8.94
N GLY A 126 30.40 11.49 8.26
CA GLY A 126 31.26 12.51 8.87
C GLY A 126 30.51 13.74 9.39
N LYS A 127 29.18 13.81 9.21
CA LYS A 127 28.35 14.93 9.71
C LYS A 127 27.38 14.53 10.81
N PHE A 128 26.72 13.38 10.63
CA PHE A 128 25.58 12.95 11.45
C PHE A 128 25.76 11.56 12.08
N GLY A 129 26.92 10.92 11.86
CA GLY A 129 27.22 9.57 12.31
C GLY A 129 28.42 9.52 13.26
N ALA A 130 28.86 8.31 13.60
CA ALA A 130 29.99 8.08 14.51
C ALA A 130 31.31 8.73 14.03
N ASN A 131 31.46 8.96 12.73
CA ASN A 131 32.62 9.61 12.14
C ASN A 131 32.55 11.15 12.16
N ALA A 132 31.55 11.76 12.80
CA ALA A 132 31.46 13.21 12.97
C ALA A 132 32.56 13.80 13.88
N GLY A 133 33.35 12.95 14.53
CA GLY A 133 34.49 13.32 15.37
C GLY A 133 34.10 13.70 16.80
N SER A 134 32.97 14.40 17.01
CA SER A 134 32.43 14.71 18.34
C SER A 134 30.92 15.00 18.30
N VAL A 135 30.25 14.87 19.45
CA VAL A 135 28.84 15.27 19.61
C VAL A 135 28.66 16.78 19.38
N ALA A 136 29.64 17.60 19.77
CA ALA A 136 29.61 19.04 19.51
C ALA A 136 29.61 19.35 18.01
N ASN A 137 30.44 18.66 17.22
CA ASN A 137 30.43 18.79 15.75
C ASN A 137 29.10 18.33 15.16
N PHE A 138 28.57 17.21 15.64
CA PHE A 138 27.26 16.72 15.23
C PHE A 138 26.14 17.74 15.51
N HIS A 139 26.07 18.28 16.73
CA HIS A 139 25.08 19.30 17.11
C HIS A 139 25.20 20.55 16.25
N ARG A 140 26.43 21.03 16.01
CA ARG A 140 26.70 22.16 15.12
C ARG A 140 26.15 21.90 13.70
N ASN A 141 26.49 20.75 13.12
CA ASN A 141 26.04 20.39 11.77
C ASN A 141 24.52 20.21 11.69
N LEU A 142 23.90 19.63 12.72
CA LEU A 142 22.44 19.48 12.77
C LEU A 142 21.74 20.83 12.88
N ASN A 143 22.26 21.75 13.71
CA ASN A 143 21.70 23.09 13.84
C ASN A 143 21.83 23.89 12.54
N GLU A 144 22.96 23.77 11.84
CA GLU A 144 23.17 24.37 10.51
C GLU A 144 22.19 23.80 9.48
N LEU A 145 22.00 22.47 9.43
CA LEU A 145 21.03 21.84 8.53
C LEU A 145 19.60 22.32 8.80
N LEU A 146 19.22 22.44 10.08
CA LEU A 146 17.90 22.95 10.48
C LEU A 146 17.69 24.41 10.06
N GLN A 147 18.72 25.24 10.21
CA GLN A 147 18.69 26.62 9.74
C GLN A 147 18.43 26.66 8.22
N LEU A 148 19.21 25.91 7.44
CA LEU A 148 19.08 25.84 5.98
C LEU A 148 17.72 25.30 5.53
N PHE A 149 17.20 24.30 6.24
CA PHE A 149 15.84 23.78 6.01
C PHE A 149 14.78 24.86 6.23
N LEU A 150 14.84 25.59 7.34
CA LEU A 150 13.88 26.65 7.63
C LEU A 150 14.01 27.84 6.69
N ASP A 151 15.22 28.23 6.32
CA ASP A 151 15.48 29.29 5.34
C ASP A 151 14.89 28.94 3.97
N THR A 152 14.99 27.67 3.58
CA THR A 152 14.34 27.14 2.36
C THR A 152 12.82 27.31 2.45
N LEU A 153 12.21 26.94 3.58
CA LEU A 153 10.75 27.06 3.78
C LEU A 153 10.26 28.51 3.86
N LEU A 154 11.08 29.39 4.44
CA LEU A 154 10.80 30.82 4.60
C LEU A 154 11.20 31.64 3.36
N LYS A 155 11.78 31.00 2.33
CA LYS A 155 12.26 31.63 1.10
C LYS A 155 13.29 32.73 1.38
N GLN A 156 14.26 32.45 2.25
CA GLN A 156 15.37 33.33 2.59
C GLN A 156 16.66 32.80 1.94
N PRO A 157 16.96 33.17 0.67
CA PRO A 157 18.00 32.51 -0.13
C PRO A 157 19.43 32.88 0.28
N GLU A 158 19.64 33.95 1.04
CA GLU A 158 20.98 34.49 1.34
C GLU A 158 21.90 33.45 1.99
N HIS A 159 21.39 32.65 2.92
CA HIS A 159 22.15 31.57 3.56
C HIS A 159 22.43 30.39 2.62
N LEU A 160 21.59 30.17 1.60
CA LEU A 160 21.76 29.08 0.62
C LEU A 160 22.84 29.42 -0.41
N GLU A 161 23.01 30.70 -0.76
CA GLU A 161 24.04 31.16 -1.71
C GLU A 161 25.46 30.80 -1.26
N LEU A 162 25.70 30.77 0.06
CA LEU A 162 26.99 30.38 0.67
C LEU A 162 27.44 28.97 0.25
N TYR A 163 26.48 28.08 0.00
CA TYR A 163 26.73 26.67 -0.33
C TYR A 163 26.75 26.40 -1.84
N GLY A 164 26.50 27.43 -2.67
CA GLY A 164 26.51 27.37 -4.12
C GLY A 164 25.36 26.54 -4.71
N GLY A 165 24.98 26.83 -5.96
CA GLY A 165 23.95 26.09 -6.69
C GLY A 165 24.55 24.97 -7.55
N GLY A 166 24.16 23.73 -7.29
CA GLY A 166 24.53 22.56 -8.09
C GLY A 166 23.40 22.08 -9.00
N ALA A 167 23.28 20.76 -9.15
CA ALA A 167 22.22 20.13 -9.94
C ALA A 167 20.86 20.17 -9.21
N CYS A 168 19.78 19.91 -9.93
CA CYS A 168 18.47 19.69 -9.32
C CYS A 168 18.51 18.46 -8.39
N CYS A 169 17.83 18.54 -7.25
CA CYS A 169 17.75 17.46 -6.28
C CYS A 169 17.11 16.21 -6.92
N SER A 170 17.79 15.06 -6.84
CA SER A 170 17.31 13.79 -7.38
C SER A 170 16.09 13.23 -6.64
N VAL A 171 15.83 13.69 -5.41
CA VAL A 171 14.70 13.25 -4.58
C VAL A 171 13.45 14.08 -4.87
N CYS A 172 13.50 15.40 -4.65
CA CYS A 172 12.31 16.25 -4.85
C CYS A 172 12.16 16.77 -6.27
N GLN A 173 13.22 16.82 -7.09
CA GLN A 173 13.21 17.39 -8.44
C GLN A 173 12.76 18.86 -8.51
N GLU A 174 12.72 19.55 -7.37
CA GLU A 174 12.28 20.96 -7.25
C GLU A 174 13.42 21.85 -6.76
N ASN A 175 14.06 21.48 -5.65
CA ASN A 175 15.11 22.28 -5.02
C ASN A 175 16.48 22.02 -5.64
N ILE A 176 17.34 23.03 -5.60
CA ILE A 176 18.74 22.91 -6.03
C ILE A 176 19.55 22.21 -4.94
N ALA A 177 20.34 21.21 -5.34
CA ALA A 177 21.30 20.58 -4.45
C ALA A 177 22.56 21.46 -4.34
N PRO A 178 23.05 21.72 -3.13
CA PRO A 178 24.22 22.57 -2.90
C PRO A 178 25.50 21.89 -3.38
N PHE A 179 26.46 22.69 -3.85
CA PHE A 179 27.77 22.19 -4.28
C PHE A 179 28.70 21.93 -3.08
N TYR A 180 28.60 22.77 -2.05
CA TYR A 180 29.38 22.67 -0.82
C TYR A 180 28.61 21.98 0.31
N ASP A 181 29.37 21.33 1.20
CA ASP A 181 28.85 20.59 2.34
C ASP A 181 28.87 21.43 3.64
N ILE A 182 27.97 21.13 4.58
CA ILE A 182 27.91 21.75 5.92
C ILE A 182 29.05 21.28 6.83
N THR A 183 29.84 20.26 6.44
CA THR A 183 30.93 19.69 7.26
C THR A 183 32.14 20.59 7.42
N HIS A 184 32.17 21.76 6.79
CA HIS A 184 33.28 22.69 6.95
C HIS A 184 33.61 22.90 8.43
N LYS A 185 34.86 22.60 8.81
CA LYS A 185 35.33 22.69 10.20
C LYS A 185 35.29 24.11 10.77
N TYR A 186 35.05 25.12 9.96
CA TYR A 186 35.23 26.53 10.31
C TYR A 186 33.91 27.25 10.57
N ALA A 187 33.93 28.28 11.43
CA ALA A 187 32.79 29.16 11.67
C ALA A 187 32.36 29.89 10.38
N ILE A 188 31.10 30.31 10.29
CA ILE A 188 30.48 30.98 9.13
C ILE A 188 31.35 32.13 8.58
N GLU A 189 31.88 32.97 9.48
CA GLU A 189 32.79 34.10 9.21
C GLU A 189 34.12 33.71 8.53
N THR A 190 34.43 32.42 8.52
CA THR A 190 35.65 31.85 7.93
C THR A 190 35.37 31.24 6.56
N ILE A 191 34.16 30.75 6.29
CA ILE A 191 33.77 30.14 4.99
C ILE A 191 33.83 31.17 3.85
N GLU A 192 33.43 32.42 4.13
CA GLU A 192 33.57 33.56 3.22
C GLU A 192 35.04 33.88 2.88
N LYS A 193 35.96 33.59 3.81
CA LYS A 193 37.41 33.83 3.68
C LYS A 193 38.16 32.63 3.08
N ILE A 194 37.54 31.45 3.01
CA ILE A 194 38.11 30.26 2.40
C ILE A 194 37.98 30.37 0.88
N LYS A 195 39.12 30.42 0.18
CA LYS A 195 39.17 30.37 -1.29
C LYS A 195 38.32 29.18 -1.79
N VAL A 196 37.53 29.42 -2.84
CA VAL A 196 36.59 28.47 -3.48
C VAL A 196 37.20 27.05 -3.66
N ASN A 197 38.50 26.96 -3.96
CA ASN A 197 39.25 25.72 -4.16
C ASN A 197 39.65 24.95 -2.89
N LYS A 198 39.34 25.45 -1.68
CA LYS A 198 39.60 24.80 -0.38
C LYS A 198 38.33 24.39 0.35
N ARG A 199 37.15 24.63 -0.23
CA ARG A 199 35.87 24.19 0.33
C ARG A 199 35.66 22.70 0.06
N GLU A 200 35.21 21.94 1.06
CA GLU A 200 34.82 20.54 0.87
C GLU A 200 33.63 20.43 -0.10
N ILE A 201 33.89 19.81 -1.24
CA ILE A 201 32.85 19.50 -2.21
C ILE A 201 32.01 18.37 -1.64
N ARG A 202 30.69 18.45 -1.83
CA ARG A 202 29.78 17.36 -1.50
C ARG A 202 30.14 16.15 -2.36
N THR A 203 30.88 15.20 -1.78
CA THR A 203 31.36 14.01 -2.48
C THR A 203 30.29 12.93 -2.47
N ASP A 204 29.64 12.71 -1.33
CA ASP A 204 28.53 11.76 -1.23
C ASP A 204 27.57 12.16 -0.09
N SER A 205 26.27 12.14 -0.35
CA SER A 205 25.26 12.12 0.71
C SER A 205 25.19 10.69 1.25
N LYS A 206 26.00 10.38 2.27
CA LYS A 206 26.18 9.03 2.88
C LYS A 206 24.95 8.51 3.64
N TYR A 207 23.75 8.69 3.10
CA TYR A 207 22.51 8.10 3.61
C TYR A 207 22.41 6.67 3.10
N LEU A 208 22.98 5.73 3.85
CA LEU A 208 22.92 4.30 3.51
C LEU A 208 21.52 3.75 3.84
N TYR A 209 20.56 3.99 2.95
CA TYR A 209 19.43 3.07 2.80
C TYR A 209 19.56 2.37 1.44
N THR A 210 19.35 1.06 1.44
CA THR A 210 19.42 0.26 0.21
C THR A 210 18.00 -0.22 -0.09
N PHE A 211 17.48 0.15 -1.26
CA PHE A 211 16.18 -0.33 -1.70
C PHE A 211 16.37 -1.68 -2.40
N LYS A 212 15.61 -2.70 -1.98
CA LYS A 212 15.52 -3.97 -2.71
C LYS A 212 14.19 -3.99 -3.45
N GLY A 213 14.23 -3.75 -4.76
CA GLY A 213 13.08 -3.92 -5.64
C GLY A 213 12.87 -5.38 -6.02
N SER A 214 11.79 -5.64 -6.76
CA SER A 214 11.33 -6.96 -7.23
C SER A 214 12.33 -7.75 -8.10
N GLU A 215 13.49 -7.18 -8.43
CA GLU A 215 14.50 -7.79 -9.33
C GLU A 215 15.85 -8.07 -8.67
N ASN A 216 15.96 -8.11 -7.33
CA ASN A 216 17.25 -8.25 -6.62
C ASN A 216 18.29 -7.15 -6.91
N ASN A 217 17.91 -6.09 -7.63
CA ASN A 217 18.74 -4.91 -7.84
C ASN A 217 18.76 -4.08 -6.56
N THR A 218 19.89 -4.08 -5.87
CA THR A 218 20.18 -3.12 -4.79
C THR A 218 20.41 -1.74 -5.41
N PHE A 219 19.41 -0.86 -5.30
CA PHE A 219 19.64 0.56 -5.54
C PHE A 219 20.35 1.15 -4.32
N SER A 220 21.64 1.43 -4.47
CA SER A 220 22.35 2.36 -3.58
C SER A 220 22.11 3.75 -4.15
N ASN A 221 21.25 4.56 -3.51
CA ASN A 221 20.86 5.86 -4.06
C ASN A 221 22.01 6.89 -4.14
N TYR A 222 23.23 6.56 -3.72
CA TYR A 222 24.30 7.55 -3.52
C TYR A 222 25.68 7.07 -3.96
N GLY A 223 25.73 6.15 -4.94
CA GLY A 223 26.94 5.38 -5.24
C GLY A 223 27.97 5.99 -6.20
N ARG A 224 27.65 6.98 -7.05
CA ARG A 224 28.64 7.49 -8.04
C ARG A 224 28.43 8.96 -8.39
N MET A 225 29.55 9.70 -8.45
CA MET A 225 29.73 11.06 -8.99
C MET A 225 29.29 11.19 -10.46
N ASN A 226 28.01 11.00 -10.73
CA ASN A 226 27.35 11.62 -11.86
C ASN A 226 26.21 12.45 -11.26
N GLN A 227 25.91 13.60 -11.85
CA GLN A 227 24.93 14.60 -11.37
C GLN A 227 23.53 14.06 -10.99
N ALA A 228 23.26 12.76 -11.22
CA ALA A 228 22.05 12.02 -10.90
C ALA A 228 21.80 11.72 -9.40
N SER A 229 22.76 11.92 -8.48
CA SER A 229 22.58 11.60 -7.04
C SER A 229 22.62 12.82 -6.10
N ALA A 230 22.43 14.04 -6.61
CA ALA A 230 22.51 15.25 -5.80
C ALA A 230 21.26 15.42 -4.91
N ILE A 231 21.42 15.63 -3.60
CA ILE A 231 20.29 15.87 -2.67
C ILE A 231 20.37 17.31 -2.12
N CYS A 232 19.23 18.02 -2.07
CA CYS A 232 19.12 19.29 -1.36
C CYS A 232 19.02 19.13 0.16
N PHE A 233 19.25 20.21 0.91
CA PHE A 233 19.18 20.18 2.38
C PHE A 233 17.80 19.82 2.94
N GLU A 234 16.71 20.20 2.25
CA GLU A 234 15.35 19.83 2.67
C GLU A 234 15.15 18.30 2.64
N CYS A 235 15.51 17.64 1.54
CA CYS A 235 15.41 16.18 1.44
C CYS A 235 16.41 15.47 2.37
N GLU A 236 17.59 16.05 2.59
CA GLU A 236 18.58 15.58 3.56
C GLU A 236 18.00 15.56 4.98
N PHE A 237 17.28 16.61 5.37
CA PHE A 237 16.57 16.70 6.64
C PHE A 237 15.48 15.62 6.78
N PHE A 238 14.60 15.46 5.79
CA PHE A 238 13.55 14.44 5.88
C PHE A 238 14.10 13.01 5.89
N ASN A 239 15.19 12.73 5.19
CA ASN A 239 15.88 11.45 5.26
C ASN A 239 16.38 11.15 6.69
N LEU A 240 16.91 12.15 7.40
CA LEU A 240 17.31 11.99 8.80
C LEU A 240 16.11 11.70 9.71
N LEU A 241 14.99 12.39 9.50
CA LEU A 241 13.77 12.15 10.26
C LEU A 241 13.19 10.76 10.01
N PHE A 242 13.29 10.24 8.79
CA PHE A 242 12.95 8.86 8.48
C PHE A 242 13.77 7.85 9.30
N LEU A 243 15.08 8.06 9.45
CA LEU A 243 15.93 7.17 10.25
C LEU A 243 15.53 7.18 11.73
N LEU A 244 15.20 8.35 12.27
CA LEU A 244 14.64 8.47 13.62
C LEU A 244 13.31 7.74 13.75
N TYR A 245 12.39 7.95 12.80
CA TYR A 245 11.11 7.25 12.77
C TYR A 245 11.30 5.73 12.85
N VAL A 246 12.15 5.14 12.00
CA VAL A 246 12.39 3.70 12.02
C VAL A 246 12.97 3.23 13.35
N LYS A 247 13.88 3.99 13.96
CA LYS A 247 14.48 3.64 15.26
C LYS A 247 13.49 3.73 16.41
N MET A 248 12.68 4.78 16.44
CA MET A 248 11.76 5.10 17.54
C MET A 248 10.49 4.26 17.49
N GLU A 249 9.91 4.12 16.30
CA GLU A 249 8.61 3.46 16.10
C GLU A 249 8.76 1.98 15.73
N ARG A 250 9.98 1.54 15.36
CA ARG A 250 10.31 0.16 14.94
C ARG A 250 9.25 -0.43 14.00
N PRO A 251 8.85 0.29 12.94
CA PRO A 251 7.83 -0.18 12.03
C PRO A 251 8.31 -1.46 11.36
N GLN A 252 7.46 -2.48 11.29
CA GLN A 252 7.74 -3.63 10.42
C GLN A 252 7.34 -3.37 8.98
N TYR A 253 6.34 -2.49 8.78
CA TYR A 253 5.88 -2.08 7.46
C TYR A 253 5.77 -0.57 7.40
N ILE A 254 6.13 -0.01 6.26
CA ILE A 254 5.78 1.35 5.87
C ILE A 254 4.71 1.26 4.80
N VAL A 255 3.72 2.12 4.94
CA VAL A 255 2.62 2.25 4.00
C VAL A 255 2.84 3.50 3.19
N MET A 256 2.54 3.44 1.90
CA MET A 256 2.48 4.61 1.05
C MET A 256 1.19 4.61 0.26
N THR A 257 0.52 5.75 0.26
CA THR A 257 -0.58 6.03 -0.64
C THR A 257 -0.30 7.31 -1.43
N ASP A 258 -1.25 7.69 -2.29
CA ASP A 258 -1.27 8.98 -2.97
C ASP A 258 -1.55 10.16 -2.02
N SER A 259 -2.04 9.89 -0.80
CA SER A 259 -2.43 10.88 0.19
C SER A 259 -1.60 10.79 1.46
N LEU A 260 -0.90 11.86 1.87
CA LEU A 260 -0.17 11.90 3.15
C LEU A 260 -1.12 11.66 4.33
N GLU A 261 -2.31 12.26 4.32
CA GLU A 261 -3.33 12.09 5.36
C GLU A 261 -3.72 10.62 5.55
N ILE A 262 -4.01 9.92 4.45
CA ILE A 262 -4.38 8.50 4.48
C ILE A 262 -3.17 7.67 4.89
N THR A 263 -1.98 8.00 4.36
CA THR A 263 -0.73 7.31 4.69
C THR A 263 -0.47 7.35 6.20
N TYR A 264 -0.54 8.53 6.82
CA TYR A 264 -0.37 8.70 8.27
C TYR A 264 -1.39 7.88 9.07
N LEU A 265 -2.66 7.93 8.67
CA LEU A 265 -3.73 7.17 9.33
C LEU A 265 -3.48 5.65 9.27
N LEU A 266 -3.13 5.14 8.08
CA LEU A 266 -2.88 3.72 7.87
C LEU A 266 -1.63 3.26 8.61
N GLN A 267 -0.55 4.04 8.57
CA GLN A 267 0.70 3.72 9.26
C GLN A 267 0.49 3.57 10.76
N ARG A 268 -0.24 4.50 11.38
CA ARG A 268 -0.61 4.40 12.81
C ARG A 268 -1.50 3.18 13.10
N LYS A 269 -2.47 2.88 12.24
CA LYS A 269 -3.38 1.74 12.44
C LYS A 269 -2.67 0.40 12.30
N ILE A 270 -1.73 0.29 11.37
CA ILE A 270 -0.97 -0.93 11.12
C ILE A 270 -0.06 -1.26 12.30
N GLN A 271 0.57 -0.25 12.89
CA GLN A 271 1.35 -0.41 14.12
C GLN A 271 0.48 -0.98 15.27
N LEU A 272 -0.79 -0.58 15.37
CA LEU A 272 -1.69 -1.00 16.46
C LEU A 272 -2.35 -2.38 16.28
N LYS A 273 -2.55 -2.86 15.05
CA LYS A 273 -3.44 -4.01 14.74
C LYS A 273 -2.73 -5.29 14.28
N LYS A 274 -1.42 -5.32 14.38
CA LYS A 274 -0.55 -6.30 13.69
C LYS A 274 -0.70 -7.76 14.13
N HIS A 275 -1.02 -8.04 15.39
CA HIS A 275 -1.14 -9.41 15.90
C HIS A 275 -2.56 -9.97 15.85
N ALA A 276 -3.53 -9.18 15.42
CA ALA A 276 -4.95 -9.52 15.56
C ALA A 276 -5.57 -10.19 14.33
N TYR A 277 -4.89 -10.20 13.17
CA TYR A 277 -5.49 -10.64 11.91
C TYR A 277 -4.58 -11.56 11.10
N THR A 278 -5.19 -12.50 10.38
CA THR A 278 -4.52 -13.22 9.29
C THR A 278 -4.04 -12.24 8.21
N LYS A 279 -3.02 -12.60 7.42
CA LYS A 279 -2.45 -11.72 6.37
C LYS A 279 -3.53 -11.13 5.44
N GLN A 280 -4.47 -11.96 4.99
CA GLN A 280 -5.62 -11.52 4.18
C GLN A 280 -6.58 -10.59 4.93
N GLY A 281 -6.91 -10.90 6.19
CA GLY A 281 -7.79 -10.05 7.01
C GLY A 281 -7.15 -8.69 7.30
N PHE A 282 -5.84 -8.66 7.51
CA PHE A 282 -5.06 -7.44 7.64
C PHE A 282 -5.11 -6.59 6.37
N TYR A 283 -4.82 -7.18 5.20
CA TYR A 283 -4.89 -6.46 3.92
C TYR A 283 -6.28 -5.93 3.61
N TYR A 284 -7.34 -6.70 3.89
CA TYR A 284 -8.71 -6.23 3.71
C TYR A 284 -9.03 -5.03 4.61
N GLN A 285 -8.63 -5.08 5.89
CA GLN A 285 -8.82 -3.95 6.81
C GLN A 285 -8.06 -2.71 6.35
N VAL A 286 -6.80 -2.85 5.96
CA VAL A 286 -5.97 -1.75 5.46
C VAL A 286 -6.57 -1.15 4.18
N ALA A 287 -6.97 -1.99 3.24
CA ALA A 287 -7.57 -1.56 1.98
C ALA A 287 -8.94 -0.89 2.17
N SER A 288 -9.79 -1.42 3.08
CA SER A 288 -11.12 -0.87 3.37
C SER A 288 -11.10 0.55 3.96
N LEU A 289 -9.97 0.94 4.55
CA LEU A 289 -9.75 2.26 5.12
C LEU A 289 -9.26 3.27 4.08
N GLY A 290 -8.58 2.80 3.04
CA GLY A 290 -8.05 3.60 1.94
C GLY A 290 -8.87 3.43 0.66
N ARG A 291 -10.21 3.41 0.75
CA ARG A 291 -11.22 3.05 -0.29
C ARG A 291 -11.00 3.58 -1.72
N SER A 292 -10.03 4.45 -1.96
CA SER A 292 -9.73 5.06 -3.25
C SER A 292 -8.24 5.11 -3.60
N SER A 293 -7.35 4.51 -2.80
CA SER A 293 -5.90 4.64 -2.96
C SER A 293 -5.23 3.28 -3.13
N LYS A 294 -4.40 3.15 -4.18
CA LYS A 294 -3.43 2.06 -4.26
C LYS A 294 -2.46 2.20 -3.09
N ILE A 295 -2.42 1.16 -2.26
CA ILE A 295 -1.61 1.11 -1.05
C ILE A 295 -0.35 0.30 -1.36
N ARG A 296 0.82 0.92 -1.28
CA ARG A 296 2.10 0.21 -1.40
C ARG A 296 2.59 -0.13 0.00
N LEU A 297 2.92 -1.40 0.22
CA LEU A 297 3.52 -1.88 1.46
C LEU A 297 4.99 -2.17 1.27
N TYR A 298 5.80 -1.66 2.19
CA TYR A 298 7.24 -1.91 2.24
C TYR A 298 7.58 -2.55 3.58
N GLN A 299 8.16 -3.75 3.56
CA GLN A 299 8.72 -4.35 4.74
C GLN A 299 10.02 -3.63 5.11
N VAL A 300 10.18 -3.34 6.40
CA VAL A 300 11.37 -2.69 6.95
C VAL A 300 12.19 -3.73 7.68
N THR A 301 13.42 -3.93 7.23
CA THR A 301 14.40 -4.76 7.93
C THR A 301 15.65 -3.96 8.25
N THR A 302 16.25 -4.23 9.41
CA THR A 302 17.50 -3.59 9.82
C THR A 302 18.62 -4.60 9.68
N HIS A 303 19.69 -4.22 8.97
CA HIS A 303 20.83 -5.07 8.72
C HIS A 303 22.10 -4.40 9.26
N ALA A 304 22.92 -5.17 10.00
CA ALA A 304 24.10 -4.63 10.65
C ALA A 304 25.05 -3.92 9.68
N ASN A 305 25.24 -4.44 8.45
CA ASN A 305 26.19 -3.87 7.49
C ASN A 305 25.56 -2.99 6.40
N GLN A 306 24.26 -3.14 6.16
CA GLN A 306 23.57 -2.49 5.02
C GLN A 306 22.64 -1.35 5.47
N GLY A 307 22.50 -1.12 6.78
CA GLY A 307 21.63 -0.09 7.33
C GLY A 307 20.17 -0.54 7.34
N ILE A 308 19.29 0.30 6.80
CA ILE A 308 17.87 -0.01 6.64
C ILE A 308 17.65 -0.57 5.23
N LEU A 309 16.96 -1.70 5.17
CA LEU A 309 16.49 -2.34 3.95
C LEU A 309 14.98 -2.16 3.85
N LEU A 310 14.54 -1.67 2.70
CA LEU A 310 13.14 -1.51 2.36
C LEU A 310 12.83 -2.47 1.21
N GLU A 311 11.93 -3.42 1.47
CA GLU A 311 11.50 -4.45 0.52
C GLU A 311 10.04 -4.21 0.14
N ALA A 312 9.77 -3.99 -1.14
CA ALA A 312 8.40 -3.84 -1.62
C ALA A 312 7.69 -5.20 -1.58
N GLU A 313 6.68 -5.35 -0.72
CA GLU A 313 5.92 -6.60 -0.63
C GLU A 313 4.79 -6.65 -1.64
N GLU A 314 3.90 -5.65 -1.62
CA GLU A 314 2.63 -5.75 -2.32
C GLU A 314 2.06 -4.36 -2.64
N ILE A 315 1.36 -4.29 -3.77
CA ILE A 315 0.49 -3.16 -4.11
C ILE A 315 -0.94 -3.63 -3.86
N ILE A 316 -1.52 -3.17 -2.76
CA ILE A 316 -2.88 -3.49 -2.37
C ILE A 316 -3.81 -2.47 -3.03
N ASP A 317 -4.72 -2.97 -3.85
CA ASP A 317 -5.85 -2.23 -4.38
C ASP A 317 -7.14 -2.78 -3.78
N TYR A 318 -7.92 -1.93 -3.12
CA TYR A 318 -9.12 -2.35 -2.39
C TYR A 318 -10.15 -3.01 -3.30
N GLU A 319 -10.41 -2.44 -4.47
CA GLU A 319 -11.41 -2.99 -5.40
C GLU A 319 -10.95 -4.33 -5.97
N SER A 320 -9.66 -4.44 -6.32
CA SER A 320 -9.08 -5.71 -6.77
C SER A 320 -9.13 -6.77 -5.66
N LEU A 321 -8.76 -6.44 -4.42
CA LEU A 321 -8.80 -7.37 -3.28
C LEU A 321 -10.24 -7.79 -2.93
N ARG A 322 -11.18 -6.84 -2.91
CA ARG A 322 -12.61 -7.10 -2.70
C ARG A 322 -13.12 -8.09 -3.74
N MET A 323 -12.81 -7.85 -5.01
CA MET A 323 -13.19 -8.74 -6.10
C MET A 323 -12.58 -10.13 -5.93
N GLN A 324 -11.29 -10.23 -5.67
CA GLN A 324 -10.63 -11.52 -5.43
C GLN A 324 -11.33 -12.33 -4.33
N LEU A 325 -11.68 -11.69 -3.20
CA LEU A 325 -12.40 -12.34 -2.11
C LEU A 325 -13.79 -12.83 -2.52
N ILE A 326 -14.56 -12.02 -3.26
CA ILE A 326 -15.88 -12.42 -3.76
C ILE A 326 -15.75 -13.61 -4.72
N LEU A 327 -14.81 -13.55 -5.66
CA LEU A 327 -14.58 -14.63 -6.62
C LEU A 327 -14.12 -15.92 -5.94
N MET A 328 -13.28 -15.84 -4.90
CA MET A 328 -12.87 -17.02 -4.12
C MET A 328 -14.04 -17.65 -3.35
N ASP A 329 -14.92 -16.85 -2.76
CA ASP A 329 -16.14 -17.33 -2.09
C ASP A 329 -17.10 -18.00 -3.09
N LEU A 330 -17.21 -17.47 -4.32
CA LEU A 330 -17.96 -18.12 -5.39
C LEU A 330 -17.34 -19.46 -5.79
N VAL A 331 -16.01 -19.58 -5.85
CA VAL A 331 -15.33 -20.87 -6.07
C VAL A 331 -15.67 -21.87 -4.94
N ASP A 332 -15.71 -21.42 -3.69
CA ASP A 332 -16.07 -22.27 -2.55
C ASP A 332 -17.52 -22.74 -2.59
N LYS A 333 -18.42 -21.92 -3.17
CA LYS A 333 -19.83 -22.26 -3.39
C LYS A 333 -20.07 -23.14 -4.62
N PHE A 334 -19.08 -23.30 -5.49
CA PHE A 334 -19.19 -24.12 -6.69
C PHE A 334 -19.19 -25.62 -6.34
N SER A 335 -20.15 -26.36 -6.89
CA SER A 335 -20.30 -27.79 -6.62
C SER A 335 -19.49 -28.61 -7.61
N PHE A 336 -18.25 -28.94 -7.23
CA PHE A 336 -17.39 -29.83 -8.01
C PHE A 336 -17.89 -31.28 -7.95
N PRO A 337 -17.86 -32.02 -9.07
CA PRO A 337 -18.20 -33.44 -9.11
C PRO A 337 -17.39 -34.28 -8.10
N ASP A 338 -18.07 -35.13 -7.33
CA ASP A 338 -17.42 -35.98 -6.30
C ASP A 338 -16.43 -36.99 -6.90
N ARG A 339 -16.56 -37.31 -8.19
CA ARG A 339 -15.66 -38.22 -8.92
C ARG A 339 -14.29 -37.59 -9.25
N LEU A 340 -14.09 -36.29 -8.99
CA LEU A 340 -12.82 -35.61 -9.21
C LEU A 340 -11.81 -35.98 -8.10
N LYS A 341 -10.88 -36.89 -8.43
CA LYS A 341 -9.83 -37.35 -7.50
C LYS A 341 -9.00 -36.21 -6.88
N ASN A 342 -8.85 -35.09 -7.58
CA ASN A 342 -8.00 -33.96 -7.18
C ASN A 342 -8.80 -32.68 -6.89
N ARG A 343 -10.04 -32.80 -6.38
CA ARG A 343 -10.93 -31.65 -6.11
C ARG A 343 -10.29 -30.54 -5.28
N ASN A 344 -9.60 -30.87 -4.19
CA ASN A 344 -8.97 -29.88 -3.32
C ASN A 344 -7.80 -29.16 -4.03
N GLU A 345 -7.05 -29.87 -4.86
CA GLU A 345 -5.98 -29.27 -5.67
C GLU A 345 -6.56 -28.32 -6.71
N LEU A 346 -7.64 -28.71 -7.39
CA LEU A 346 -8.34 -27.87 -8.37
C LEU A 346 -8.86 -26.57 -7.74
N ILE A 347 -9.50 -26.65 -6.56
CA ILE A 347 -9.95 -25.46 -5.81
C ILE A 347 -8.76 -24.57 -5.45
N THR A 348 -7.64 -25.16 -5.00
CA THR A 348 -6.41 -24.42 -4.69
C THR A 348 -5.84 -23.72 -5.92
N HIS A 349 -5.85 -24.39 -7.09
CA HIS A 349 -5.42 -23.81 -8.36
C HIS A 349 -6.35 -22.67 -8.83
N LEU A 350 -7.67 -22.84 -8.71
CA LEU A 350 -8.65 -21.79 -9.00
C LEU A 350 -8.44 -20.54 -8.14
N LYS A 351 -8.25 -20.71 -6.83
CA LYS A 351 -7.96 -19.59 -5.92
C LYS A 351 -6.61 -18.94 -6.28
N ARG A 352 -5.61 -19.71 -6.72
CA ARG A 352 -4.34 -19.17 -7.20
C ARG A 352 -4.50 -18.35 -8.48
N TYR A 353 -5.32 -18.78 -9.43
CA TYR A 353 -5.64 -17.97 -10.62
C TYR A 353 -6.27 -16.63 -10.23
N ILE A 354 -7.19 -16.64 -9.26
CA ILE A 354 -7.82 -15.41 -8.75
C ILE A 354 -6.80 -14.50 -8.04
N SER A 355 -5.94 -15.04 -7.17
CA SER A 355 -4.89 -14.26 -6.51
C SER A 355 -3.91 -13.60 -7.49
N ASN A 356 -3.70 -14.21 -8.66
CA ASN A 356 -2.80 -13.72 -9.69
C ASN A 356 -3.54 -12.88 -10.76
N ASP A 357 -4.76 -12.40 -10.47
CA ASP A 357 -5.62 -11.64 -11.39
C ASP A 357 -5.93 -12.34 -12.74
N ASN A 358 -5.71 -13.66 -12.83
CA ASN A 358 -6.02 -14.47 -14.00
C ASN A 358 -7.46 -15.00 -13.94
N PHE A 359 -8.41 -14.07 -13.91
CA PHE A 359 -9.83 -14.39 -13.73
C PHE A 359 -10.42 -15.17 -14.91
N ASP A 360 -9.92 -14.96 -16.13
CA ASP A 360 -10.39 -15.69 -17.31
C ASP A 360 -10.04 -17.18 -17.23
N SER A 361 -8.84 -17.53 -16.75
CA SER A 361 -8.47 -18.94 -16.54
C SER A 361 -9.28 -19.58 -15.42
N ALA A 362 -9.55 -18.84 -14.33
CA ALA A 362 -10.43 -19.30 -13.26
C ALA A 362 -11.85 -19.54 -13.81
N TYR A 363 -12.35 -18.61 -14.61
CA TYR A 363 -13.67 -18.70 -15.24
C TYR A 363 -13.79 -19.91 -16.18
N GLN A 364 -12.84 -20.10 -17.10
CA GLN A 364 -12.85 -21.24 -18.03
C GLN A 364 -12.78 -22.57 -17.28
N THR A 365 -11.93 -22.65 -16.25
CA THR A 365 -11.84 -23.84 -15.41
C THR A 365 -13.19 -24.16 -14.73
N LEU A 366 -13.93 -23.14 -14.24
CA LEU A 366 -15.28 -23.35 -13.70
C LEU A 366 -16.24 -23.86 -14.78
N LEU A 367 -16.24 -23.25 -15.97
CA LEU A 367 -17.08 -23.65 -17.10
C LEU A 367 -16.81 -25.11 -17.53
N ASP A 368 -15.54 -25.51 -17.59
CA ASP A 368 -15.08 -26.86 -17.93
C ASP A 368 -15.47 -27.92 -16.91
N ASN A 369 -15.73 -27.50 -15.66
CA ASN A 369 -16.15 -28.38 -14.57
C ASN A 369 -17.66 -28.35 -14.29
N ILE A 370 -18.46 -27.69 -15.12
CA ILE A 370 -19.94 -27.87 -15.16
C ILE A 370 -20.31 -29.20 -15.85
N ILE A 371 -19.81 -30.34 -15.34
CA ILE A 371 -20.23 -31.67 -15.79
C ILE A 371 -20.69 -32.47 -14.58
N THR A 372 -22.00 -32.59 -14.37
CA THR A 372 -22.58 -33.44 -13.33
C THR A 372 -23.75 -34.24 -13.89
N ASP A 373 -23.93 -35.48 -13.42
CA ASP A 373 -25.10 -36.31 -13.76
C ASP A 373 -26.40 -35.76 -13.15
N ASP A 374 -26.31 -34.78 -12.24
CA ASP A 374 -27.43 -34.14 -11.55
C ASP A 374 -27.77 -32.75 -12.13
N GLU A 375 -29.00 -32.61 -12.63
CA GLU A 375 -29.57 -31.35 -13.15
C GLU A 375 -29.55 -30.22 -12.11
N LYS A 376 -29.75 -30.54 -10.83
CA LYS A 376 -29.75 -29.54 -9.75
C LYS A 376 -28.37 -28.94 -9.56
N MET A 377 -27.33 -29.79 -9.62
CA MET A 377 -25.95 -29.34 -9.53
C MET A 377 -25.55 -28.49 -10.74
N ILE A 378 -26.00 -28.85 -11.96
CA ILE A 378 -25.77 -28.04 -13.16
C ILE A 378 -26.40 -26.66 -13.00
N ALA A 379 -27.68 -26.60 -12.61
CA ALA A 379 -28.39 -25.33 -12.41
C ALA A 379 -27.72 -24.46 -11.32
N HIS A 380 -27.31 -25.08 -10.21
CA HIS A 380 -26.56 -24.39 -9.15
C HIS A 380 -25.22 -23.85 -9.63
N ASN A 381 -24.44 -24.64 -10.37
CA ASN A 381 -23.14 -24.23 -10.89
C ASN A 381 -23.26 -23.09 -11.92
N TYR A 382 -24.30 -23.09 -12.76
CA TYR A 382 -24.58 -21.95 -13.65
C TYR A 382 -25.01 -20.69 -12.90
N LYS A 383 -25.70 -20.83 -11.76
CA LYS A 383 -25.96 -19.68 -10.88
C LYS A 383 -24.66 -19.09 -10.35
N VAL A 384 -23.80 -19.92 -9.76
CA VAL A 384 -22.50 -19.49 -9.21
C VAL A 384 -21.60 -18.88 -10.29
N GLN A 385 -21.56 -19.51 -11.47
CA GLN A 385 -20.81 -19.01 -12.62
C GLN A 385 -21.40 -17.70 -13.18
N GLY A 386 -22.72 -17.54 -13.16
CA GLY A 386 -23.38 -16.29 -13.52
C GLY A 386 -23.03 -15.15 -12.57
N ASP A 387 -23.04 -15.42 -11.26
CA ASP A 387 -22.59 -14.47 -10.23
C ASP A 387 -21.11 -14.10 -10.43
N PHE A 388 -20.27 -15.07 -10.80
CA PHE A 388 -18.85 -14.86 -11.12
C PHE A 388 -18.67 -13.91 -12.32
N LEU A 389 -19.41 -14.14 -13.41
CA LEU A 389 -19.37 -13.27 -14.59
C LEU A 389 -19.89 -11.86 -14.31
N ILE A 390 -20.90 -11.71 -13.45
CA ILE A 390 -21.42 -10.39 -13.05
C ILE A 390 -20.33 -9.58 -12.36
N GLU A 391 -19.56 -10.18 -11.45
CA GLU A 391 -18.44 -9.48 -10.81
C GLU A 391 -17.37 -9.08 -11.82
N LEU A 392 -17.02 -9.95 -12.78
CA LEU A 392 -16.06 -9.61 -13.84
C LEU A 392 -16.55 -8.47 -14.76
N LEU A 393 -17.83 -8.46 -15.12
CA LEU A 393 -18.44 -7.40 -15.91
C LEU A 393 -18.48 -6.08 -15.13
N THR A 394 -18.71 -6.15 -13.82
CA THR A 394 -18.69 -4.99 -12.92
C THR A 394 -17.30 -4.32 -12.88
N LYS A 395 -16.20 -5.09 -12.93
CA LYS A 395 -14.83 -4.54 -13.00
C LYS A 395 -14.60 -3.63 -14.21
N ARG A 396 -15.28 -3.90 -15.33
CA ARG A 396 -14.98 -3.32 -16.64
C ARG A 396 -15.61 -1.95 -16.87
N ILE A 397 -16.51 -1.51 -15.98
CA ILE A 397 -17.32 -0.30 -16.15
C ILE A 397 -16.93 0.70 -15.06
N GLU A 398 -16.35 1.84 -15.42
CA GLU A 398 -15.92 2.89 -14.48
C GLU A 398 -17.00 3.98 -14.33
N GLY A 399 -17.27 4.40 -13.08
CA GLY A 399 -18.05 5.61 -12.76
C GLY A 399 -19.57 5.44 -12.63
N LYS A 400 -20.34 6.54 -12.55
CA LYS A 400 -21.81 6.54 -12.31
C LYS A 400 -22.65 5.83 -13.39
N VAL A 401 -22.04 5.49 -14.53
CA VAL A 401 -22.65 4.69 -15.62
C VAL A 401 -22.67 3.19 -15.28
N GLN A 402 -21.88 2.77 -14.27
CA GLN A 402 -21.77 1.39 -13.79
C GLN A 402 -23.09 0.87 -13.21
N ASP A 403 -23.77 1.65 -12.37
CA ASP A 403 -24.98 1.19 -11.68
C ASP A 403 -26.13 0.94 -12.67
N THR A 404 -26.34 1.86 -13.62
CA THR A 404 -27.41 1.75 -14.62
C THR A 404 -27.15 0.62 -15.62
N MET A 405 -25.92 0.46 -16.12
CA MET A 405 -25.58 -0.64 -17.03
C MET A 405 -25.64 -2.00 -16.35
N MET A 406 -25.19 -2.12 -15.10
CA MET A 406 -25.24 -3.39 -14.36
C MET A 406 -26.67 -3.78 -13.99
N GLU A 407 -27.54 -2.81 -13.67
CA GLU A 407 -28.96 -3.06 -13.49
C GLU A 407 -29.60 -3.57 -14.79
N GLU A 408 -29.25 -3.01 -15.95
CA GLU A 408 -29.72 -3.51 -17.24
C GLU A 408 -29.25 -4.93 -17.53
N ILE A 409 -27.96 -5.24 -17.34
CA ILE A 409 -27.41 -6.59 -17.56
C ILE A 409 -28.13 -7.60 -16.67
N LYS A 410 -28.31 -7.30 -15.37
CA LYS A 410 -29.05 -8.16 -14.43
C LYS A 410 -30.52 -8.30 -14.82
N LYS A 411 -31.17 -7.21 -15.25
CA LYS A 411 -32.56 -7.22 -15.73
C LYS A 411 -32.72 -8.11 -16.96
N ARG A 412 -31.82 -7.97 -17.95
CA ARG A 412 -31.79 -8.84 -19.14
C ARG A 412 -31.54 -10.29 -18.74
N GLY A 413 -30.56 -10.56 -17.88
CA GLY A 413 -30.28 -11.90 -17.34
C GLY A 413 -31.52 -12.58 -16.76
N LYS A 414 -32.35 -11.85 -15.99
CA LYS A 414 -33.64 -12.36 -15.51
C LYS A 414 -34.60 -12.76 -16.64
N MET A 415 -34.68 -11.98 -17.72
CA MET A 415 -35.51 -12.34 -18.88
C MET A 415 -35.03 -13.65 -19.52
N TYR A 416 -33.71 -13.81 -19.68
CA TYR A 416 -33.11 -15.05 -20.19
C TYR A 416 -33.37 -16.25 -19.28
N TRP A 417 -33.33 -16.05 -17.96
CA TRP A 417 -33.73 -17.08 -17.00
C TRP A 417 -35.20 -17.48 -17.15
N HIS A 418 -36.12 -16.51 -17.28
CA HIS A 418 -37.54 -16.78 -17.50
C HIS A 418 -37.80 -17.50 -18.83
N PHE A 419 -37.06 -17.13 -19.87
CA PHE A 419 -37.08 -17.83 -21.16
C PHE A 419 -36.65 -19.30 -20.98
N GLY A 420 -35.53 -19.58 -20.32
CA GLY A 420 -35.11 -20.95 -20.00
C GLY A 420 -36.16 -21.73 -19.19
N ASN A 421 -36.69 -21.11 -18.12
CA ASN A 421 -37.66 -21.73 -17.21
C ASN A 421 -39.00 -22.08 -17.89
N SER A 422 -39.32 -21.41 -18.99
CA SER A 422 -40.47 -21.73 -19.83
C SER A 422 -40.42 -23.17 -20.36
N PHE A 423 -39.21 -23.71 -20.52
CA PHE A 423 -38.95 -25.07 -21.01
C PHE A 423 -38.66 -26.09 -19.89
N SER A 424 -38.81 -25.69 -18.62
CA SER A 424 -38.48 -26.53 -17.46
C SER A 424 -39.30 -27.82 -17.37
N GLN A 425 -40.44 -27.92 -18.05
CA GLN A 425 -41.31 -29.11 -18.03
C GLN A 425 -41.02 -30.11 -19.15
N MET A 426 -40.00 -29.87 -19.99
CA MET A 426 -39.66 -30.78 -21.09
C MET A 426 -38.98 -32.07 -20.59
N GLU A 427 -39.43 -33.21 -21.10
CA GLU A 427 -38.88 -34.54 -20.72
C GLU A 427 -37.38 -34.67 -21.05
N ASN A 428 -36.91 -34.05 -22.14
CA ASN A 428 -35.53 -34.11 -22.60
C ASN A 428 -34.66 -32.91 -22.13
N ARG A 429 -35.11 -32.14 -21.14
CA ARG A 429 -34.41 -30.92 -20.69
C ARG A 429 -32.97 -31.17 -20.23
N LYS A 430 -32.68 -32.35 -19.68
CA LYS A 430 -31.33 -32.75 -19.25
C LYS A 430 -30.37 -32.82 -20.43
N SER A 431 -30.75 -33.57 -21.46
CA SER A 431 -29.96 -33.76 -22.68
C SER A 431 -29.77 -32.44 -23.41
N LEU A 432 -30.82 -31.61 -23.44
CA LEU A 432 -30.75 -30.26 -24.00
C LEU A 432 -29.79 -29.37 -23.20
N GLY A 433 -29.91 -29.34 -21.86
CA GLY A 433 -28.99 -28.60 -21.00
C GLY A 433 -27.53 -28.99 -21.21
N PHE A 434 -27.24 -30.28 -21.31
CA PHE A 434 -25.89 -30.78 -21.62
C PHE A 434 -25.41 -30.32 -22.99
N ARG A 435 -26.25 -30.41 -24.02
CA ARG A 435 -25.91 -29.92 -25.37
C ARG A 435 -25.61 -28.42 -25.36
N LEU A 436 -26.44 -27.61 -24.70
CA LEU A 436 -26.21 -26.17 -24.57
C LEU A 436 -24.91 -25.89 -23.79
N THR A 437 -24.60 -26.64 -22.74
CA THR A 437 -23.29 -26.54 -22.05
C THR A 437 -22.11 -26.80 -22.98
N GLN A 438 -22.18 -27.84 -23.83
CA GLN A 438 -21.12 -28.14 -24.79
C GLN A 438 -20.97 -27.05 -25.87
N LEU A 439 -22.08 -26.52 -26.38
CA LEU A 439 -22.06 -25.42 -27.33
C LEU A 439 -21.47 -24.15 -26.72
N LEU A 440 -21.78 -23.87 -25.45
CA LEU A 440 -21.25 -22.73 -24.72
C LEU A 440 -19.73 -22.83 -24.50
N ARG A 441 -19.22 -24.02 -24.14
CA ARG A 441 -17.78 -24.29 -23.99
C ARG A 441 -16.99 -24.07 -25.28
N ASN A 442 -17.59 -24.47 -26.39
CA ASN A 442 -16.98 -24.33 -27.72
C ASN A 442 -17.21 -22.95 -28.34
N ASP A 443 -17.85 -22.01 -27.62
CA ASP A 443 -18.30 -20.69 -28.11
C ASP A 443 -19.04 -20.77 -29.47
N ASN A 444 -19.84 -21.82 -29.68
CA ASN A 444 -20.56 -22.06 -30.93
C ASN A 444 -21.90 -21.30 -30.95
N ARG A 445 -21.82 -19.99 -31.16
CA ARG A 445 -22.95 -19.05 -31.10
C ARG A 445 -24.01 -19.29 -32.15
N THR A 446 -23.63 -19.63 -33.38
CA THR A 446 -24.57 -19.89 -34.46
C THR A 446 -25.44 -21.10 -34.15
N LYS A 447 -24.81 -22.22 -33.76
CA LYS A 447 -25.55 -23.43 -33.38
C LYS A 447 -26.38 -23.24 -32.13
N MET A 448 -25.86 -22.48 -31.15
CA MET A 448 -26.60 -22.09 -29.96
C MET A 448 -27.88 -21.32 -30.32
N HIS A 449 -27.78 -20.31 -31.17
CA HIS A 449 -28.90 -19.49 -31.61
C HIS A 449 -29.95 -20.31 -32.36
N GLU A 450 -29.53 -21.13 -33.33
CA GLU A 450 -30.41 -22.05 -34.06
C GLU A 450 -31.17 -22.99 -33.13
N ASP A 451 -30.46 -23.60 -32.16
CA ASP A 451 -31.06 -24.56 -31.23
C ASP A 451 -32.09 -23.90 -30.31
N LEU A 452 -31.84 -22.66 -29.86
CA LEU A 452 -32.77 -21.90 -29.03
C LEU A 452 -33.99 -21.40 -29.80
N LEU A 453 -33.84 -21.00 -31.06
CA LEU A 453 -34.97 -20.65 -31.93
C LEU A 453 -35.82 -21.87 -32.23
N HIS A 454 -35.20 -22.99 -32.61
CA HIS A 454 -35.91 -24.24 -32.87
C HIS A 454 -36.68 -24.70 -31.63
N LEU A 455 -36.06 -24.61 -30.44
CA LEU A 455 -36.72 -24.90 -29.16
C LEU A 455 -37.98 -24.06 -28.96
N TYR A 456 -37.90 -22.75 -29.24
CA TYR A 456 -39.03 -21.84 -29.11
C TYR A 456 -40.17 -22.15 -30.11
N PHE A 457 -39.86 -22.34 -31.39
CA PHE A 457 -40.89 -22.60 -32.41
C PHE A 457 -41.58 -23.97 -32.23
N THR A 458 -40.82 -25.02 -31.96
CA THR A 458 -41.39 -26.37 -31.79
C THR A 458 -42.27 -26.54 -30.55
N THR A 459 -42.11 -25.68 -29.54
CA THR A 459 -42.94 -25.69 -28.32
C THR A 459 -44.14 -24.75 -28.42
N THR A 460 -44.05 -23.68 -29.22
CA THR A 460 -45.17 -22.76 -29.49
C THR A 460 -46.18 -23.35 -30.48
N GLU A 461 -45.74 -24.12 -31.49
CA GLU A 461 -46.62 -24.78 -32.46
C GLU A 461 -47.47 -25.92 -31.87
N LYS A 462 -47.08 -26.51 -30.75
CA LYS A 462 -47.81 -27.62 -30.08
C LYS A 462 -49.03 -27.20 -29.23
N GLY A 463 -49.64 -26.03 -29.50
CA GLY A 463 -50.96 -25.68 -28.97
C GLY A 463 -51.02 -25.19 -27.52
N LYS A 464 -49.94 -24.63 -26.97
CA LYS A 464 -49.96 -23.88 -25.69
C LYS A 464 -49.68 -22.39 -25.92
N ALA A 465 -50.48 -21.77 -26.78
CA ALA A 465 -50.29 -20.37 -27.20
C ALA A 465 -50.56 -19.34 -26.09
N GLU A 466 -51.20 -19.71 -24.98
CA GLU A 466 -51.63 -18.74 -23.95
C GLU A 466 -50.62 -18.49 -22.81
N SER A 467 -49.38 -19.01 -22.86
CA SER A 467 -48.43 -18.81 -21.72
C SER A 467 -46.97 -18.44 -22.03
N PHE A 468 -46.59 -18.19 -23.30
CA PHE A 468 -45.18 -17.96 -23.64
C PHE A 468 -44.92 -16.65 -24.41
N SER A 469 -45.13 -15.52 -23.71
CA SER A 469 -44.71 -14.17 -24.13
C SER A 469 -43.23 -13.86 -23.87
N ASN A 470 -42.39 -14.86 -23.58
CA ASN A 470 -41.10 -14.65 -22.89
C ASN A 470 -39.84 -14.71 -23.77
N MET A 471 -39.95 -14.67 -25.10
CA MET A 471 -38.74 -14.60 -25.94
C MET A 471 -38.02 -13.26 -25.69
N PRO A 472 -36.74 -13.24 -25.30
CA PRO A 472 -36.00 -12.01 -25.14
C PRO A 472 -35.97 -11.24 -26.47
N THR A 473 -36.36 -9.97 -26.45
CA THR A 473 -36.47 -9.13 -27.66
C THR A 473 -35.14 -8.96 -28.40
N ARG A 474 -34.01 -9.19 -27.70
CA ARG A 474 -32.66 -9.08 -28.22
C ARG A 474 -31.91 -10.42 -28.28
N LEU A 475 -32.63 -11.55 -28.30
CA LEU A 475 -32.03 -12.89 -28.28
C LEU A 475 -30.94 -13.04 -29.35
N THR A 476 -31.22 -12.58 -30.57
CA THR A 476 -30.28 -12.67 -31.69
C THR A 476 -29.06 -11.79 -31.47
N GLU A 477 -29.25 -10.52 -31.08
CA GLU A 477 -28.12 -9.61 -30.85
C GLU A 477 -27.25 -10.06 -29.68
N ASP A 478 -27.87 -10.46 -28.57
CA ASP A 478 -27.19 -10.83 -27.34
C ASP A 478 -26.47 -12.18 -27.47
N ILE A 479 -26.91 -13.10 -28.35
CA ILE A 479 -26.22 -14.38 -28.57
C ILE A 479 -25.13 -14.26 -29.63
N LEU A 480 -25.41 -13.64 -30.77
CA LEU A 480 -24.46 -13.63 -31.90
C LEU A 480 -23.41 -12.54 -31.75
N TYR A 481 -23.78 -11.36 -31.22
CA TYR A 481 -22.96 -10.15 -31.33
C TYR A 481 -22.49 -9.55 -30.01
N SER A 482 -22.94 -10.04 -28.85
CA SER A 482 -22.47 -9.55 -27.55
C SER A 482 -21.02 -9.98 -27.24
N SER A 483 -20.43 -9.41 -26.18
CA SER A 483 -19.14 -9.88 -25.70
C SER A 483 -19.22 -11.34 -25.23
N SER A 484 -18.12 -12.10 -25.30
CA SER A 484 -18.11 -13.51 -24.82
C SER A 484 -18.62 -13.65 -23.39
N LYS A 485 -18.26 -12.73 -22.49
CA LYS A 485 -18.75 -12.75 -21.09
C LYS A 485 -20.25 -12.50 -20.99
N GLU A 486 -20.83 -11.59 -21.78
CA GLU A 486 -22.27 -11.34 -21.80
C GLU A 486 -23.04 -12.52 -22.41
N TYR A 487 -22.57 -13.04 -23.56
CA TYR A 487 -23.10 -14.24 -24.19
C TYR A 487 -23.11 -15.42 -23.19
N HIS A 488 -21.99 -15.65 -22.51
CA HIS A 488 -21.86 -16.73 -21.53
C HIS A 488 -22.77 -16.53 -20.32
N TYR A 489 -22.96 -15.28 -19.89
CA TYR A 489 -23.90 -14.94 -18.82
C TYR A 489 -25.35 -15.23 -19.25
N TYR A 490 -25.79 -14.71 -20.39
CA TYR A 490 -27.17 -14.86 -20.86
C TYR A 490 -27.53 -16.31 -21.14
N VAL A 491 -26.67 -17.06 -21.85
CA VAL A 491 -26.91 -18.50 -22.05
C VAL A 491 -26.85 -19.27 -20.73
N GLY A 492 -25.94 -18.92 -19.83
CA GLY A 492 -25.90 -19.49 -18.48
C GLY A 492 -27.23 -19.30 -17.74
N GLN A 493 -27.85 -18.13 -17.85
CA GLN A 493 -29.19 -17.87 -17.30
C GLN A 493 -30.27 -18.73 -17.95
N ILE A 494 -30.23 -18.94 -19.27
CA ILE A 494 -31.15 -19.84 -19.98
C ILE A 494 -31.00 -21.28 -19.44
N ILE A 495 -29.77 -21.80 -19.36
CA ILE A 495 -29.52 -23.17 -18.90
C ILE A 495 -29.94 -23.34 -17.43
N GLN A 496 -29.64 -22.35 -16.59
CA GLN A 496 -30.09 -22.31 -15.20
C GLN A 496 -31.63 -22.35 -15.09
N GLY A 497 -32.33 -21.57 -15.92
CA GLY A 497 -33.80 -21.56 -15.97
C GLY A 497 -34.37 -22.89 -16.46
N LEU A 498 -33.82 -23.43 -17.55
CA LEU A 498 -34.22 -24.71 -18.14
C LEU A 498 -34.16 -25.87 -17.13
N LEU A 499 -33.12 -25.89 -16.30
CA LEU A 499 -32.89 -26.95 -15.31
C LEU A 499 -33.43 -26.62 -13.91
N ALA A 500 -34.10 -25.47 -13.75
CA ALA A 500 -34.74 -25.12 -12.48
C ALA A 500 -35.96 -26.02 -12.21
N MET A 501 -36.02 -26.64 -11.03
CA MET A 501 -37.24 -27.35 -10.61
C MET A 501 -38.29 -26.34 -10.13
N LYS A 502 -39.52 -26.42 -10.65
CA LYS A 502 -40.66 -25.77 -9.98
C LYS A 502 -40.80 -26.40 -8.59
N LYS A 503 -40.91 -25.56 -7.54
CA LYS A 503 -41.41 -26.03 -6.25
C LYS A 503 -42.75 -26.70 -6.53
N LYS A 504 -42.88 -28.00 -6.24
CA LYS A 504 -44.20 -28.62 -6.20
C LYS A 504 -45.00 -27.85 -5.16
N ASP A 505 -46.09 -27.21 -5.57
CA ASP A 505 -47.09 -26.75 -4.63
C ASP A 505 -47.49 -27.97 -3.80
N LYS A 506 -47.28 -27.87 -2.49
CA LYS A 506 -47.80 -28.85 -1.54
C LYS A 506 -49.32 -28.68 -1.57
N ASN A 507 -50.00 -29.57 -2.31
CA ASN A 507 -51.40 -29.87 -2.05
C ASN A 507 -51.50 -30.65 -0.74
#